data_AF-A0A9P6XK53-F1
#
_entry.id   AF-A0A9P6XK53-F1
#
_cell.length_a   1.000
_cell.length_b   1.000
_cell.length_c   1.000
_cell.angle_alpha   90.00
_cell.angle_beta   90.00
_cell.angle_gamma   90.00
#
_symmetry.space_group_name_H-M   'P 1'
#
loop_
_entity.id
_entity.type
_entity.pdbx_description
1 polymer ?
#
loop_
_entity_poly.entity_id
_entity_poly.type
_entity_poly.pdbx_seq_one_letter_code
_entity_poly.pdbx_strand_id
1 'polypeptide(L)' 'MIKSPEGQRFAAVVGKELDIKARTTERWWRSYEETGEILIKKPTRNPGRPINFTDEHKAHALNLIDNDPQATV' A
#
# COMPACT_ATOMS: atom_id res chain seq x y z
N MET A 1 -29.10 7.76 -4.99
CA MET A 1 -27.79 8.36 -5.30
C MET A 1 -27.52 8.17 -6.78
N ILE A 2 -27.73 9.23 -7.57
CA ILE A 2 -27.64 9.17 -9.04
C ILE A 2 -26.14 9.17 -9.37
N LYS A 3 -25.66 8.12 -10.04
CA LYS A 3 -24.29 8.07 -10.56
C LYS A 3 -24.20 9.06 -11.72
N SER A 4 -23.16 9.88 -11.76
CA SER A 4 -22.86 10.66 -12.98
C SER A 4 -22.67 9.68 -14.15
N PRO A 5 -23.21 9.97 -15.35
CA PRO A 5 -23.01 9.16 -16.55
C PRO A 5 -21.54 8.91 -16.86
N GLU A 6 -20.67 9.85 -16.50
CA GLU A 6 -19.21 9.79 -16.71
C GLU A 6 -18.57 8.72 -15.83
N GLY A 7 -18.93 8.65 -14.54
CA GLY A 7 -18.41 7.63 -13.62
C GLY A 7 -18.84 6.21 -13.98
N GLN A 8 -20.04 6.05 -14.56
CA GLN A 8 -20.48 4.74 -15.07
C GLN A 8 -19.69 4.30 -16.30
N ARG A 9 -19.43 5.21 -17.25
CA ARG A 9 -18.63 4.94 -18.44
C ARG A 9 -17.19 4.61 -18.07
N PHE A 10 -16.59 5.40 -17.17
CA PHE A 10 -15.26 5.16 -16.65
C PHE A 10 -15.16 3.77 -16.00
N ALA A 11 -16.11 3.44 -15.11
CA ALA A 11 -16.11 2.15 -14.43
C ALA A 11 -16.24 0.94 -15.36
N ALA A 12 -17.02 1.06 -16.44
CA ALA A 12 -17.20 0.02 -17.44
C ALA A 12 -15.95 -0.17 -18.31
N VAL A 13 -15.35 0.92 -18.79
CA VAL A 13 -14.14 0.88 -19.63
C VAL A 13 -12.94 0.38 -18.84
N VAL A 14 -12.65 1.02 -17.71
CA VAL A 14 -11.48 0.67 -16.88
C VAL A 14 -11.66 -0.69 -16.22
N GLY A 15 -12.88 -1.07 -15.83
CA GLY A 15 -13.17 -2.41 -15.32
C GLY A 15 -12.90 -3.50 -16.36
N LYS A 16 -13.28 -3.28 -17.63
CA LYS A 16 -13.04 -4.22 -18.71
C LYS A 16 -11.55 -4.30 -19.08
N GLU A 17 -10.86 -3.17 -19.13
CA GLU A 17 -9.44 -3.10 -19.50
C GLU A 17 -8.53 -3.73 -18.45
N LEU A 18 -8.84 -3.56 -17.16
CA LEU A 18 -8.06 -4.11 -16.06
C LEU A 18 -8.54 -5.48 -15.56
N ASP A 19 -9.58 -6.06 -16.17
CA ASP A 19 -10.29 -7.26 -15.69
C ASP A 19 -10.71 -7.16 -14.20
N ILE A 20 -11.18 -5.97 -13.80
CA ILE A 20 -11.61 -5.66 -12.45
C ILE A 20 -13.14 -5.55 -12.42
N LYS A 21 -13.75 -6.10 -11.38
CA LYS A 21 -15.20 -5.96 -11.14
C LYS A 21 -15.62 -4.49 -11.19
N ALA A 22 -16.64 -4.18 -11.99
CA ALA A 22 -17.16 -2.82 -12.15
C ALA A 22 -17.43 -2.09 -10.81
N ARG A 23 -17.92 -2.80 -9.77
CA ARG A 23 -18.14 -2.23 -8.43
C ARG A 23 -16.85 -1.71 -7.78
N THR A 24 -15.73 -2.37 -8.01
CA THR A 24 -14.41 -1.95 -7.51
C THR A 24 -13.96 -0.69 -8.24
N THR A 25 -14.12 -0.65 -9.56
CA THR A 25 -13.79 0.51 -10.39
C THR A 25 -14.65 1.73 -10.06
N GLU A 26 -15.95 1.52 -9.80
CA GLU A 26 -16.85 2.59 -9.33
C GLU A 26 -16.43 3.16 -7.98
N ARG A 27 -15.96 2.30 -7.07
CA ARG A 27 -15.46 2.75 -5.76
C ARG A 27 -14.18 3.57 -5.91
N TRP A 28 -13.29 3.18 -6.83
CA TRP A 28 -12.08 3.94 -7.13
C TRP A 28 -12.40 5.29 -7.76
N TRP A 29 -13.35 5.34 -8.69
CA TRP A 29 -13.81 6.58 -9.29
C TRP A 29 -14.35 7.57 -8.27
N ARG A 30 -15.21 7.11 -7.33
CA ARG A 30 -15.72 7.98 -6.26
C ARG A 30 -14.61 8.50 -5.35
N SER A 31 -13.67 7.63 -4.98
CA SER A 31 -12.54 8.07 -4.17
C SER A 31 -11.70 9.12 -4.91
N TYR A 32 -11.53 8.96 -6.22
CA TYR A 32 -10.82 9.94 -7.03
C TYR A 32 -11.58 11.27 -7.14
N GLU A 33 -12.90 11.26 -7.35
CA GLU A 33 -13.73 12.47 -7.33
C GLU A 33 -13.65 13.21 -5.97
N GLU A 34 -13.57 12.46 -4.87
CA GLU A 34 -13.51 13.01 -3.51
C GLU A 34 -12.12 13.52 -3.11
N THR A 35 -11.04 12.84 -3.53
CA THR A 35 -9.67 13.15 -3.04
C THR A 35 -8.71 13.64 -4.11
N GLY A 36 -9.03 13.50 -5.40
CA GLY A 36 -8.09 13.70 -6.50
C GLY A 36 -6.93 12.70 -6.54
N GLU A 37 -6.87 11.75 -5.59
CA GLU A 37 -5.82 10.74 -5.51
C GLU A 37 -6.28 9.42 -6.15
N ILE A 38 -5.42 8.84 -6.98
CA ILE A 38 -5.58 7.45 -7.40
C ILE A 38 -5.22 6.58 -6.20
N LEU A 39 -6.19 5.78 -5.71
CA LEU A 39 -5.99 4.78 -4.65
C LEU A 39 -5.07 3.64 -5.13
N ILE A 40 -3.81 3.94 -5.44
CA ILE A 40 -2.73 2.97 -5.31
C ILE A 40 -2.76 2.61 -3.83
N LYS A 41 -3.05 1.34 -3.51
CA LYS A 41 -3.05 0.83 -2.13
C LYS A 41 -1.78 1.35 -1.44
N LYS A 42 -1.89 2.45 -0.69
CA LYS A 42 -0.85 2.81 0.27
C LYS A 42 -0.82 1.60 1.21
N PRO A 43 0.30 0.90 1.38
CA PRO A 43 0.39 -0.26 2.27
C PRO A 43 0.20 0.12 3.75
N THR A 44 -0.14 1.38 4.04
CA THR A 44 -0.50 1.91 5.36
C THR A 44 -1.63 1.17 6.05
N ARG A 45 -2.47 0.39 5.35
CA ARG A 45 -3.48 -0.43 6.03
C ARG A 45 -2.87 -1.62 6.79
N ASN A 46 -1.63 -2.00 6.50
CA ASN A 46 -0.92 -3.02 7.26
C ASN A 46 0.58 -2.68 7.29
N PRO A 47 1.04 -1.71 8.12
CA PRO A 47 2.42 -1.25 8.14
C PRO A 47 3.43 -2.30 8.66
N GLY A 48 3.03 -3.57 8.77
CA GLY A 48 3.77 -4.59 9.50
C GLY A 48 3.75 -4.31 11.00
N ARG A 49 4.41 -5.18 11.77
CA ARG A 49 4.62 -4.93 13.20
C ARG A 49 5.54 -3.70 13.33
N PRO A 50 5.21 -2.71 14.17
CA PRO A 50 6.14 -1.63 14.45
C PRO A 50 7.48 -2.22 14.87
N ILE A 51 8.55 -1.75 14.25
CA ILE A 51 9.90 -2.14 14.61
C ILE A 51 10.18 -1.55 15.99
N ASN A 52 10.12 -2.39 17.03
CA ASN A 52 10.52 -2.05 18.40
C ASN A 52 12.04 -2.18 18.58
N PHE A 53 12.80 -2.03 17.50
CA PHE A 53 14.26 -2.17 17.51
C PHE A 53 14.86 -0.87 18.06
N THR A 54 15.29 -0.92 19.32
CA THR A 54 15.91 0.21 20.01
C THR A 54 17.39 0.31 19.63
N ASP A 55 18.01 1.44 19.98
CA ASP A 55 19.45 1.61 19.76
C ASP A 55 20.28 0.65 20.64
N GLU A 56 19.75 0.18 21.76
CA GLU A 56 20.34 -0.90 22.56
C GLU A 56 20.37 -2.23 21.79
N HIS A 57 19.27 -2.57 21.08
CA HIS A 57 19.24 -3.77 20.23
C HIS A 57 20.24 -3.67 19.06
N LYS A 58 20.44 -2.48 18.48
CA LYS A 58 21.50 -2.23 17.49
C LYS A 58 22.89 -2.44 18.08
N ALA A 59 23.16 -1.83 19.23
CA ALA A 59 24.46 -1.91 19.90
C ALA A 59 24.79 -3.36 20.26
N HIS A 60 23.81 -4.13 20.74
CA HIS A 60 23.97 -5.55 21.02
C HIS A 60 24.24 -6.37 19.76
N ALA A 61 23.52 -6.12 18.67
CA ALA A 61 23.73 -6.81 17.39
C ALA A 61 25.12 -6.52 16.79
N LEU A 62 25.57 -5.26 16.86
CA LEU A 62 26.92 -4.87 16.42
C LEU A 62 28.00 -5.51 17.29
N ASN A 63 27.80 -5.53 18.61
CA ASN A 63 28.73 -6.20 19.52
C ASN A 63 28.81 -7.71 19.26
N LEU A 64 27.71 -8.36 18.86
CA LEU A 64 27.75 -9.78 18.46
C LEU A 64 28.52 -9.99 17.16
N ILE A 65 28.40 -9.09 16.18
CA ILE A 65 29.14 -9.15 14.91
C ILE A 65 30.63 -8.91 15.15
N ASP A 66 30.97 -7.91 15.95
CA ASP A 66 32.37 -7.55 16.25
C ASP A 66 33.10 -8.62 17.06
N ASN A 67 32.36 -9.43 17.84
CA ASN A 67 32.90 -10.53 18.63
C ASN A 67 32.75 -11.91 17.99
N ASP A 68 32.12 -12.02 16.81
CA ASP A 68 31.99 -13.28 16.08
C ASP A 68 33.05 -13.37 14.97
N PRO A 69 34.11 -14.18 15.15
CA PRO A 69 35.14 -14.37 14.12
C PRO A 69 34.64 -15.06 12.84
N GLN A 70 33.38 -15.52 12.79
CA GLN A 70 32.72 -16.07 11.59
C GLN A 70 31.76 -15.08 10.92
N ALA A 71 31.49 -13.91 11.51
CA ALA A 71 30.65 -12.88 10.89
C ALA A 71 31.45 -12.15 9.79
N THR A 72 31.56 -12.77 8.62
CA THR A 72 32.20 -12.15 7.45
C THR A 72 31.16 -11.36 6.64
N VAL A 73 31.54 -10.12 6.30
CA VAL A 73 30.85 -9.23 5.32
C VAL A 73 30.86 -9.83 3.92
#